data_AF-A0AAX6MHW4-F1
#
_entry.id   AF-A0AAX6MHW4-F1
#
_cell.length_a   1.000
_cell.length_b   1.000
_cell.length_c   1.000
_cell.angle_alpha   90.00
_cell.angle_beta   90.00
_cell.angle_gamma   90.00
#
_symmetry.space_group_name_H-M   'P 1'
#
loop_
_entity.id
_entity.type
_entity.pdbx_description
1 polymer ?
#
loop_
_entity_poly.entity_id
_entity_poly.type
_entity_poly.pdbx_seq_one_letter_code
_entity_poly.pdbx_strand_id
1 'polypeptide(L)'
;MNNRITGVVDFDWSAVIHPCDEFLSGLWDIGGGIHERNEKFQPMLLSGKFTSPPEGLSAEEMRKWEVAKAWDAAITQSGAIRPSDIIGVERIQALRDLEDLLCPFELSNEVMLKRISDEEKAKKKQEIEGKILKWLEVHGTIS
;
A
#
# COMPACT_ATOMS: atom_id res chain seq x y z
N MET A 1 9.07 -31.99 21.62
CA MET A 1 8.61 -30.58 21.65
C MET A 1 9.28 -29.88 20.47
N ASN A 2 8.51 -29.29 19.55
CA ASN A 2 9.09 -28.47 18.48
C ASN A 2 9.36 -27.07 19.05
N ASN A 3 10.63 -26.74 19.29
CA ASN A 3 11.02 -25.37 19.64
C ASN A 3 10.86 -24.50 18.39
N ARG A 4 9.74 -23.78 18.29
CA ARG A 4 9.52 -22.79 17.23
C ARG A 4 10.29 -21.51 17.61
N ILE A 5 11.31 -21.20 16.84
CA ILE A 5 12.00 -19.91 16.90
C ILE A 5 11.28 -18.98 15.92
N THR A 6 10.82 -17.83 16.41
CA THR A 6 10.33 -16.72 15.59
C THR A 6 11.19 -15.51 15.93
N GLY A 7 11.66 -14.79 14.93
CA GLY A 7 12.46 -13.59 15.10
C GLY A 7 12.16 -12.60 14.00
N VAL A 8 12.17 -11.32 14.34
CA VAL A 8 12.19 -10.21 13.39
C VAL A 8 13.65 -9.86 13.15
N VAL A 9 14.06 -9.79 11.90
CA VAL A 9 15.44 -9.51 11.46
C VAL A 9 15.39 -8.46 10.34
N ASP A 10 16.56 -7.99 9.87
CA ASP A 10 16.68 -7.02 8.78
C ASP A 10 16.18 -5.60 9.14
N PHE A 11 16.84 -4.98 10.14
CA PHE A 11 16.51 -3.66 10.64
C PHE A 11 17.24 -2.51 9.91
N ASP A 12 17.90 -2.78 8.78
CA ASP A 12 18.75 -1.81 8.07
C ASP A 12 17.97 -0.58 7.56
N TRP A 13 16.65 -0.69 7.48
CA TRP A 13 15.72 0.37 7.04
C TRP A 13 14.90 0.99 8.19
N SER A 14 15.27 0.72 9.44
CA SER A 14 14.53 1.24 10.61
C SER A 14 14.71 2.75 10.74
N ALA A 15 13.61 3.48 10.88
CA ALA A 15 13.61 4.92 11.08
C ALA A 15 12.50 5.35 12.04
N VAL A 16 12.68 6.52 12.69
CA VAL A 16 11.62 7.17 13.46
C VAL A 16 10.75 7.96 12.48
N ILE A 17 9.60 7.38 12.13
CA ILE A 17 8.69 7.92 11.11
C ILE A 17 7.23 7.85 11.58
N HIS A 18 6.32 8.34 10.73
CA HIS A 18 4.90 8.30 11.03
C HIS A 18 4.40 6.83 11.13
N PRO A 19 3.58 6.46 12.14
CA PRO A 19 3.13 5.07 12.33
C PRO A 19 2.40 4.45 11.12
N CYS A 20 1.80 5.29 10.28
CA CYS A 20 1.16 4.85 9.03
C CYS A 20 2.14 4.18 8.06
N ASP A 21 3.44 4.48 8.14
CA ASP A 21 4.41 3.99 7.16
C ASP A 21 4.52 2.46 7.15
N GLU A 22 4.38 1.80 8.31
CA GLU A 22 4.34 0.33 8.40
C GLU A 22 3.26 -0.28 7.50
N PHE A 23 2.10 0.38 7.38
CA PHE A 23 1.01 -0.08 6.53
C PHE A 23 1.20 0.31 5.06
N LEU A 24 1.99 1.34 4.76
CA LEU A 24 2.27 1.78 3.38
C LEU A 24 3.42 0.98 2.75
N SER A 25 4.39 0.56 3.54
CA SER A 25 5.59 -0.15 3.08
C SER A 25 5.52 -1.66 3.31
N GLY A 26 4.78 -2.12 4.33
CA GLY A 26 4.73 -3.51 4.77
C GLY A 26 3.37 -4.18 4.61
N LEU A 27 3.34 -5.49 4.91
CA LEU A 27 2.15 -6.34 5.07
C LEU A 27 1.21 -6.44 3.85
N TRP A 28 1.53 -5.78 2.74
CA TRP A 28 0.69 -5.78 1.54
C TRP A 28 0.62 -7.15 0.86
N ASP A 29 1.65 -7.98 1.05
CA ASP A 29 1.75 -9.33 0.48
C ASP A 29 0.75 -10.29 1.11
N ILE A 30 0.46 -10.10 2.41
CA ILE A 30 -0.53 -10.87 3.16
C ILE A 30 -1.92 -10.19 3.22
N GLY A 31 -2.04 -8.95 2.74
CA GLY A 31 -3.30 -8.20 2.67
C GLY A 31 -3.48 -7.11 3.74
N GLY A 32 -2.53 -6.94 4.66
CA GLY A 32 -2.62 -5.95 5.75
C GLY A 32 -2.17 -4.53 5.37
N GLY A 33 -1.48 -4.37 4.24
CA GLY A 33 -0.92 -3.07 3.81
C GLY A 33 -1.82 -2.27 2.86
N ILE A 34 -1.76 -0.94 2.98
CA ILE A 34 -2.36 0.05 2.08
C ILE A 34 -1.48 0.14 0.82
N HIS A 35 -1.77 -0.70 -0.16
CA HIS A 35 -0.94 -0.84 -1.37
C HIS A 35 -1.81 -1.18 -2.59
N GLU A 36 -1.36 -0.84 -3.81
CA GLU A 36 -2.08 -1.12 -5.08
C GLU A 36 -2.47 -2.60 -5.25
N ARG A 37 -1.64 -3.52 -4.77
CA ARG A 37 -1.88 -4.97 -4.78
C ARG A 37 -3.11 -5.41 -3.96
N ASN A 38 -3.63 -4.52 -3.13
CA ASN A 38 -4.82 -4.73 -2.31
C ASN A 38 -5.97 -3.78 -2.72
N GLU A 39 -5.88 -3.10 -3.88
CA GLU A 39 -6.79 -2.02 -4.30
C GLU A 39 -8.28 -2.36 -4.14
N LYS A 40 -8.68 -3.60 -4.44
CA LYS A 40 -10.09 -4.03 -4.42
C LYS A 40 -10.72 -3.99 -3.03
N PHE A 41 -9.93 -4.12 -1.98
CA PHE A 41 -10.41 -4.07 -0.59
C PHE A 41 -9.67 -3.05 0.28
N GLN A 42 -8.79 -2.25 -0.32
CA GLN A 42 -8.09 -1.17 0.36
C GLN A 42 -9.02 -0.16 1.07
N PRO A 43 -10.21 0.20 0.54
CA PRO A 43 -11.16 1.04 1.29
C PRO A 43 -11.58 0.44 2.64
N MET A 44 -11.53 -0.88 2.81
CA MET A 44 -11.84 -1.56 4.07
C MET A 44 -10.68 -1.46 5.06
N LEU A 45 -9.43 -1.47 4.58
CA LEU A 45 -8.25 -1.19 5.42
C LEU A 45 -8.31 0.23 5.98
N LEU A 46 -8.61 1.22 5.13
CA LEU A 46 -8.69 2.63 5.50
C LEU A 46 -9.86 2.93 6.45
N SER A 47 -11.01 2.27 6.25
CA SER A 47 -12.21 2.50 7.06
C SER A 47 -12.34 1.59 8.28
N GLY A 48 -11.59 0.49 8.34
CA GLY A 48 -11.73 -0.57 9.35
C GLY A 48 -13.03 -1.36 9.24
N LYS A 49 -13.74 -1.28 8.09
CA LYS A 49 -15.07 -1.90 7.91
C LYS A 49 -15.01 -3.13 7.03
N PHE A 50 -14.90 -4.29 7.66
CA PHE A 50 -14.84 -5.61 7.00
C PHE A 50 -16.16 -6.39 7.09
N THR A 51 -17.29 -5.77 6.72
CA THR A 51 -18.62 -6.37 6.83
C THR A 51 -18.85 -7.49 5.83
N SER A 52 -18.43 -7.30 4.59
CA SER A 52 -18.58 -8.26 3.48
C SER A 52 -17.44 -8.06 2.49
N PRO A 53 -16.98 -9.13 1.81
CA PRO A 53 -15.96 -8.99 0.79
C PRO A 53 -16.48 -8.21 -0.42
N PRO A 54 -15.61 -7.51 -1.16
CA PRO A 54 -15.93 -6.98 -2.48
C PRO A 54 -16.36 -8.09 -3.45
N GLU A 55 -17.18 -7.75 -4.44
CA GLU A 55 -17.51 -8.65 -5.53
C GLU A 55 -16.31 -8.84 -6.47
N GLY A 56 -16.19 -10.01 -7.11
CA GLY A 56 -15.18 -10.25 -8.14
C GLY A 56 -13.75 -10.44 -7.62
N LEU A 57 -13.57 -10.76 -6.33
CA LEU A 57 -12.28 -11.22 -5.82
C LEU A 57 -11.97 -12.63 -6.35
N SER A 58 -10.74 -12.82 -6.84
CA SER A 58 -10.16 -14.14 -7.07
C SER A 58 -9.98 -14.89 -5.74
N ALA A 59 -9.70 -16.20 -5.81
CA ALA A 59 -9.47 -17.01 -4.61
C ALA A 59 -8.28 -16.49 -3.77
N GLU A 60 -7.23 -15.98 -4.41
CA GLU A 60 -6.08 -15.40 -3.71
C GLU A 60 -6.44 -14.08 -3.04
N GLU A 61 -7.13 -13.18 -3.76
CA GLU A 61 -7.57 -11.90 -3.20
C GLU A 61 -8.56 -12.08 -2.05
N MET A 62 -9.46 -13.06 -2.17
CA MET A 62 -10.36 -13.44 -1.08
C MET A 62 -9.57 -13.90 0.15
N ARG A 63 -8.51 -14.70 -0.04
CA ARG A 63 -7.64 -15.11 1.06
C ARG A 63 -6.96 -13.91 1.72
N LYS A 64 -6.42 -12.97 0.93
CA LYS A 64 -5.80 -11.75 1.46
C LYS A 64 -6.81 -10.87 2.20
N TRP A 65 -8.03 -10.77 1.68
CA TRP A 65 -9.12 -10.05 2.33
C TRP A 65 -9.46 -10.66 3.70
N GLU A 66 -9.59 -11.98 3.80
CA GLU A 66 -9.83 -12.66 5.08
C GLU A 66 -8.69 -12.44 6.07
N VAL A 67 -7.43 -12.47 5.59
CA VAL A 67 -6.26 -12.16 6.42
C VAL A 67 -6.30 -10.70 6.88
N ALA A 68 -6.62 -9.75 6.00
CA ALA A 68 -6.75 -8.33 6.32
C ALA A 68 -7.79 -8.09 7.42
N LYS A 69 -8.96 -8.74 7.30
CA LYS A 69 -10.03 -8.71 8.29
C LYS A 69 -9.59 -9.28 9.64
N ALA A 70 -8.91 -10.43 9.64
CA ALA A 70 -8.38 -11.04 10.86
C ALA A 70 -7.30 -10.17 11.50
N TRP A 71 -6.47 -9.53 10.69
CA TRP A 71 -5.41 -8.62 11.12
C TRP A 71 -5.96 -7.36 11.78
N ASP A 72 -6.96 -6.70 11.17
CA ASP A 72 -7.65 -5.55 11.75
C ASP A 72 -8.27 -5.87 13.12
N ALA A 73 -8.92 -7.03 13.23
CA ALA A 73 -9.47 -7.51 14.49
C ALA A 73 -8.38 -7.77 15.55
N ALA A 74 -7.24 -8.33 15.16
CA ALA A 74 -6.11 -8.59 16.06
C ALA A 74 -5.45 -7.30 16.57
N ILE A 75 -5.26 -6.29 15.70
CA ILE A 75 -4.76 -4.96 16.09
C ILE A 75 -5.72 -4.32 17.10
N THR A 76 -7.03 -4.42 16.83
CA THR A 76 -8.05 -3.91 17.76
C THR A 76 -7.94 -4.56 19.13
N GLN A 77 -7.84 -5.89 19.17
CA GLN A 77 -7.75 -6.66 20.42
C GLN A 77 -6.49 -6.38 21.22
N SER A 78 -5.38 -6.05 20.55
CA SER A 78 -4.12 -5.69 21.21
C SER A 78 -4.07 -4.24 21.68
N GLY A 79 -5.08 -3.42 21.35
CA GLY A 79 -5.10 -1.99 21.66
C GLY A 79 -4.08 -1.18 20.85
N ALA A 80 -3.59 -1.72 19.73
CA ALA A 80 -2.71 -1.02 18.82
C ALA A 80 -3.49 -0.12 17.85
N ILE A 81 -2.77 0.78 17.18
CA ILE A 81 -3.35 1.74 16.23
C ILE A 81 -3.61 1.04 14.89
N ARG A 82 -4.85 1.08 14.40
CA ARG A 82 -5.20 0.62 13.05
C ARG A 82 -5.00 1.74 12.03
N PRO A 83 -4.92 1.42 10.73
CA PRO A 83 -4.98 2.44 9.69
C PRO A 83 -6.19 3.38 9.85
N SER A 84 -7.35 2.83 10.19
CA SER A 84 -8.60 3.58 10.38
C SER A 84 -8.63 4.49 11.62
N ASP A 85 -7.72 4.30 12.57
CA ASP A 85 -7.58 5.16 13.74
C ASP A 85 -6.63 6.34 13.48
N ILE A 86 -5.90 6.33 12.35
CA ILE A 86 -4.96 7.39 11.97
C ILE A 86 -5.74 8.54 11.31
N ILE A 87 -5.72 9.70 11.97
CA ILE A 87 -6.36 10.91 11.46
C ILE A 87 -5.72 11.30 10.11
N GLY A 88 -6.55 11.37 9.07
CA GLY A 88 -6.09 11.77 7.74
C GLY A 88 -5.36 10.66 6.96
N VAL A 89 -5.51 9.38 7.33
CA VAL A 89 -4.87 8.24 6.64
C VAL A 89 -5.09 8.26 5.12
N GLU A 90 -6.28 8.63 4.65
CA GLU A 90 -6.59 8.73 3.21
C GLU A 90 -5.73 9.81 2.52
N ARG A 91 -5.44 10.92 3.20
CA ARG A 91 -4.57 11.99 2.66
C ARG A 91 -3.11 11.56 2.67
N ILE A 92 -2.68 10.85 3.72
CA ILE A 92 -1.33 10.29 3.79
C ILE A 92 -1.14 9.28 2.65
N GLN A 93 -2.11 8.41 2.43
CA GLN A 93 -2.11 7.50 1.29
C GLN A 93 -2.04 8.27 -0.04
N ALA A 94 -2.91 9.26 -0.26
CA ALA A 94 -2.90 10.02 -1.51
C ALA A 94 -1.54 10.70 -1.77
N LEU A 95 -0.85 11.17 -0.72
CA LEU A 95 0.51 11.70 -0.82
C LEU A 95 1.53 10.61 -1.16
N ARG A 96 1.40 9.41 -0.60
CA ARG A 96 2.25 8.26 -0.96
C ARG A 96 2.02 7.83 -2.41
N ASP A 97 0.78 7.80 -2.87
CA ASP A 97 0.46 7.52 -4.27
C ASP A 97 1.11 8.56 -5.20
N LEU A 98 1.13 9.84 -4.81
CA LEU A 98 1.86 10.88 -5.56
C LEU A 98 3.38 10.65 -5.54
N GLU A 99 3.96 10.31 -4.40
CA GLU A 99 5.39 9.99 -4.29
C GLU A 99 5.78 8.87 -5.26
N ASP A 100 5.01 7.79 -5.29
CA ASP A 100 5.24 6.64 -6.19
C ASP A 100 5.10 7.03 -7.67
N LEU A 101 4.21 7.99 -7.99
CA LEU A 101 4.09 8.54 -9.34
C LEU A 101 5.26 9.45 -9.73
N LEU A 102 5.79 10.24 -8.79
CA LEU A 102 6.91 11.16 -9.06
C LEU A 102 8.25 10.41 -9.18
N CYS A 103 8.42 9.33 -8.43
CA CYS A 103 9.64 8.53 -8.43
C CYS A 103 9.37 7.03 -8.68
N PRO A 104 8.81 6.67 -9.84
CA PRO A 104 8.41 5.30 -10.11
C PRO A 104 9.64 4.38 -10.22
N PHE A 105 9.67 3.33 -9.41
CA PHE A 105 10.84 2.45 -9.26
C PHE A 105 11.40 1.94 -10.60
N GLU A 106 10.54 1.59 -11.55
CA GLU A 106 10.94 1.08 -12.87
C GLU A 106 11.66 2.11 -13.75
N LEU A 107 11.43 3.41 -13.50
CA LEU A 107 12.09 4.51 -14.22
C LEU A 107 13.14 5.23 -13.38
N SER A 108 13.19 4.99 -12.07
CA SER A 108 14.15 5.62 -11.15
C SER A 108 15.32 4.69 -10.79
N ASN A 109 15.14 3.37 -10.86
CA ASN A 109 16.19 2.41 -10.55
C ASN A 109 17.03 2.05 -11.78
N GLU A 110 18.35 2.20 -11.70
CA GLU A 110 19.26 1.93 -12.82
C GLU A 110 19.19 0.49 -13.35
N VAL A 111 19.03 -0.49 -12.46
CA VAL A 111 18.94 -1.90 -12.85
C VAL A 111 17.65 -2.16 -13.62
N MET A 112 16.55 -1.57 -13.17
CA MET A 112 15.25 -1.67 -13.86
C MET A 112 15.28 -0.96 -15.21
N LEU A 113 15.85 0.24 -15.28
CA LEU A 113 16.01 1.01 -16.52
C LEU A 113 16.78 0.25 -17.60
N LYS A 114 17.79 -0.55 -17.21
CA LYS A 114 18.57 -1.39 -18.15
C LYS A 114 17.79 -2.61 -18.65
N ARG A 115 16.69 -3.00 -17.99
CA ARG A 115 15.86 -4.17 -18.34
C ARG A 115 14.73 -3.86 -19.31
N ILE A 116 14.39 -2.58 -19.51
CA ILE A 116 13.29 -2.15 -20.38
C ILE A 116 13.82 -1.38 -21.59
N SER A 117 13.15 -1.52 -22.73
CA SER A 117 13.47 -0.82 -23.97
C SER A 117 13.17 0.68 -23.86
N ASP A 118 13.74 1.47 -24.77
CA ASP A 118 13.47 2.92 -24.78
C ASP A 118 12.03 3.25 -25.17
N GLU A 119 11.38 2.41 -25.98
CA GLU A 119 9.96 2.53 -26.31
C GLU A 119 9.08 2.28 -25.08
N GLU A 120 9.39 1.24 -24.28
CA GLU A 120 8.70 0.98 -23.02
C GLU A 120 8.90 2.11 -22.00
N LYS A 121 10.11 2.69 -21.92
CA LYS A 121 10.37 3.88 -21.08
C LYS A 121 9.50 5.05 -21.50
N ALA A 122 9.44 5.36 -22.80
CA ALA A 122 8.63 6.46 -23.32
C ALA A 122 7.15 6.25 -23.01
N LYS A 123 6.64 5.04 -23.22
CA LYS A 123 5.25 4.67 -22.91
C LYS A 123 4.94 4.82 -21.43
N LYS A 124 5.79 4.28 -20.54
CA LYS A 124 5.61 4.39 -19.08
C LYS A 124 5.64 5.84 -18.62
N LYS A 125 6.56 6.66 -19.15
CA LYS A 125 6.61 8.11 -18.85
C LYS A 125 5.29 8.81 -19.20
N GLN A 126 4.77 8.56 -20.40
CA GLN A 126 3.50 9.14 -20.83
C GLN A 126 2.32 8.69 -19.96
N GLU A 127 2.27 7.41 -19.57
CA GLU A 127 1.24 6.88 -18.67
C GLU A 127 1.30 7.55 -17.29
N ILE A 128 2.50 7.66 -16.72
CA ILE A 128 2.72 8.28 -15.41
C ILE A 128 2.39 9.77 -15.43
N GLU A 129 2.79 10.49 -16.49
CA GLU A 129 2.42 11.90 -16.66
C GLU A 129 0.90 12.07 -16.65
N GLY A 130 0.17 11.22 -17.35
CA GLY A 130 -1.30 11.21 -17.32
C GLY A 130 -1.88 10.94 -15.92
N LYS A 131 -1.29 10.02 -15.16
CA LYS A 131 -1.70 9.73 -13.77
C LYS A 131 -1.42 10.92 -12.83
N ILE A 132 -0.27 11.58 -12.97
CA ILE A 132 0.08 12.78 -12.18
C ILE A 132 -0.92 13.90 -12.46
N LEU A 133 -1.24 14.19 -13.72
CA LEU A 133 -2.22 15.21 -14.08
C LEU A 133 -3.59 14.93 -13.46
N LYS A 134 -4.06 13.68 -13.56
CA LYS A 134 -5.32 13.27 -12.93
C LYS A 134 -5.30 13.43 -11.41
N TRP A 135 -4.19 13.07 -10.76
CA TRP A 135 -4.04 13.26 -9.32
C TRP A 135 -4.12 14.74 -8.95
N LEU A 136 -3.43 15.62 -9.69
CA LEU A 136 -3.46 17.07 -9.48
C LEU A 136 -4.83 17.70 -9.75
N GLU A 137 -5.61 17.17 -10.69
CA GLU A 137 -7.00 17.63 -10.90
C GLU A 137 -7.88 17.35 -9.68
N VAL A 138 -7.73 16.16 -9.08
CA VAL A 138 -8.51 15.73 -7.91
C VAL A 138 -8.08 16.42 -6.62
N HIS A 139 -6.77 16.63 -6.44
CA HIS A 139 -6.19 17.04 -5.16
C HIS A 139 -5.52 18.42 -5.15
N GLY A 140 -5.19 18.98 -6.32
CA GLY A 140 -4.42 20.22 -6.48
C GLY A 140 -5.25 21.49 -6.56
N THR A 141 -6.58 21.40 -6.64
CA THR A 141 -7.46 22.57 -6.56
C THR A 141 -7.72 22.92 -5.10
N ILE A 142 -7.19 24.08 -4.67
CA ILE A 142 -7.51 24.68 -3.37
C ILE A 142 -8.95 25.17 -3.43
N SER A 143 -9.85 24.56 -2.66
CA SER A 143 -11.16 25.12 -2.29
C SER A 143 -11.08 25.91 -1.00
#